data_AF-A0A968UH63-F1
#
_entry.id   AF-A0A968UH63-F1
#
_cell.length_a   1.000
_cell.length_b   1.000
_cell.length_c   1.000
_cell.angle_alpha   90.00
_cell.angle_beta   90.00
_cell.angle_gamma   90.00
#
_symmetry.space_group_name_H-M   'P 1'
#
loop_
_entity.id
_entity.type
_entity.pdbx_description
1 polymer ?
#
loop_
_entity_poly.entity_id
_entity_poly.type
_entity_poly.pdbx_seq_one_letter_code
_entity_poly.pdbx_strand_id
1 'polypeptide(L)'
;MTDDRAADSTEFIEFMLDTITTTLSGVALRSPSVDHRNIASDQVSDQVNQLLRIMGDRYWSTQELMERLALSHRPTFRTNYLNPTLKAGLVVMQYPHSPRSPKQKYKKAQA
;
A
#
# COMPACT_ATOMS: atom_id res chain seq x y z
N MET A 1 -10.66 61.22 22.78
CA MET A 1 -11.88 60.42 22.59
C MET A 1 -11.57 59.45 21.48
N THR A 2 -11.41 58.18 21.86
CA THR A 2 -11.49 56.94 21.05
C THR A 2 -10.58 56.82 19.83
N ASP A 3 -10.00 55.68 19.49
CA ASP A 3 -9.82 54.33 20.04
C ASP A 3 -9.19 53.61 18.84
N ASP A 4 -8.24 52.71 19.11
CA ASP A 4 -7.87 51.51 18.35
C ASP A 4 -8.39 51.36 16.90
N ARG A 5 -7.57 50.92 15.94
CA ARG A 5 -7.16 49.50 15.88
C ARG A 5 -6.02 49.30 14.87
N ALA A 6 -4.81 49.11 15.37
CA ALA A 6 -3.67 48.60 14.62
C ALA A 6 -3.76 47.06 14.42
N ALA A 7 -4.89 46.57 13.89
CA ALA A 7 -5.20 45.15 13.86
C ALA A 7 -5.37 44.55 12.44
N ASP A 8 -5.54 45.38 11.40
CA ASP A 8 -5.92 44.87 10.07
C ASP A 8 -4.84 44.00 9.42
N SER A 9 -3.56 44.39 9.54
CA SER A 9 -2.48 43.63 8.89
C SER A 9 -2.08 42.37 9.65
N THR A 10 -2.31 42.32 10.96
CA THR A 10 -2.00 41.14 11.79
C THR A 10 -2.93 39.98 11.45
N GLU A 11 -4.23 40.23 11.32
CA GLU A 11 -5.19 39.20 10.93
C GLU A 11 -4.91 38.67 9.51
N PHE A 12 -4.50 39.56 8.59
CA PHE A 12 -4.11 39.15 7.24
C PHE A 12 -2.81 38.33 7.20
N ILE A 13 -1.80 38.70 8.00
CA ILE A 13 -0.52 37.97 8.06
C ILE A 13 -0.70 36.60 8.72
N GLU A 14 -1.44 36.52 9.83
CA GLU A 14 -1.78 35.23 10.46
C GLU A 14 -2.55 34.33 9.50
N PHE A 15 -3.51 34.88 8.75
CA PHE A 15 -4.24 34.12 7.73
C PHE A 15 -3.33 33.64 6.59
N MET A 16 -2.42 34.48 6.11
CA MET A 16 -1.47 34.10 5.05
C MET A 16 -0.46 33.06 5.55
N LEU A 17 0.04 33.17 6.78
CA LEU A 17 0.97 32.22 7.38
C LEU A 17 0.28 30.89 7.72
N ASP A 18 -0.96 30.92 8.22
CA ASP A 18 -1.78 29.72 8.40
C ASP A 18 -2.05 29.05 7.06
N THR A 19 -2.42 29.82 6.03
CA THR A 19 -2.62 29.29 4.67
C THR A 19 -1.35 28.64 4.12
N ILE A 20 -0.19 29.27 4.29
CA ILE A 20 1.10 28.71 3.84
C ILE A 20 1.47 27.46 4.65
N THR A 21 1.25 27.46 5.96
CA THR A 21 1.57 26.31 6.83
C THR A 21 0.60 25.15 6.59
N THR A 22 -0.69 25.44 6.43
CA THR A 22 -1.76 24.50 6.07
C THR A 22 -1.55 23.93 4.68
N THR A 23 -1.10 24.74 3.70
CA THR A 23 -0.76 24.24 2.37
C THR A 23 0.49 23.37 2.43
N LEU A 24 1.61 23.83 3.01
CA LEU A 24 2.85 23.04 3.12
C LEU A 24 2.67 21.75 3.93
N SER A 25 1.90 21.79 5.02
CA SER A 25 1.57 20.59 5.81
C SER A 25 0.52 19.71 5.12
N GLY A 26 -0.36 20.32 4.32
CA GLY A 26 -1.34 19.65 3.47
C GLY A 26 -0.73 18.94 2.26
N VAL A 27 0.37 19.44 1.67
CA VAL A 27 1.08 18.73 0.59
C VAL A 27 1.82 17.48 1.11
N ALA A 28 2.05 17.38 2.42
CA ALA A 28 2.63 16.19 3.02
C ALA A 28 1.61 15.04 3.24
N LEU A 29 0.29 15.30 3.23
CA LEU A 29 -0.73 14.26 3.52
C LEU A 29 -2.03 14.35 2.70
N ARG A 30 -2.16 15.29 1.76
CA ARG A 30 -3.32 15.39 0.87
C ARG A 30 -2.86 15.73 -0.53
N SER A 31 -2.54 14.70 -1.29
CA SER A 31 -2.69 14.75 -2.74
C SER A 31 -4.15 14.43 -3.09
N PRO A 32 -5.01 15.42 -3.43
CA PRO A 32 -6.15 15.15 -4.29
C PRO A 32 -5.66 15.08 -5.73
N SER A 33 -4.68 14.21 -5.96
CA SER A 33 -4.24 13.92 -7.30
C SER A 33 -4.99 12.67 -7.74
N VAL A 34 -5.83 12.83 -8.75
CA VAL A 34 -6.12 11.75 -9.69
C VAL A 34 -4.81 11.47 -10.43
N ASP A 35 -3.84 10.90 -9.72
CA ASP A 35 -2.49 10.62 -10.17
C ASP A 35 -2.48 9.20 -10.73
N HIS A 36 -2.54 9.09 -12.06
CA HIS A 36 -2.24 7.85 -12.80
C HIS A 36 -0.80 7.32 -12.56
N ARG A 37 -0.04 7.90 -11.60
CA ARG A 37 1.32 7.49 -11.24
C ARG A 37 1.44 6.84 -9.86
N ASN A 38 0.43 6.92 -8.99
CA ASN A 38 0.45 6.26 -7.66
C ASN A 38 -0.46 5.02 -7.57
N ILE A 39 -1.24 4.73 -8.61
CA ILE A 39 -2.05 3.50 -8.65
C ILE A 39 -1.15 2.27 -8.51
N ALA A 40 0.02 2.24 -9.16
CA ALA A 40 0.89 1.06 -9.13
C ALA A 40 1.48 0.76 -7.74
N SER A 41 1.78 1.76 -6.92
CA SER A 41 2.37 1.54 -5.59
C SER A 41 1.31 1.16 -4.57
N ASP A 42 0.16 1.83 -4.60
CA ASP A 42 -0.94 1.59 -3.66
C ASP A 42 -1.64 0.26 -3.95
N GLN A 43 -1.84 -0.05 -5.24
CA GLN A 43 -2.40 -1.34 -5.65
C GLN A 43 -1.52 -2.52 -5.21
N VAL A 44 -0.19 -2.41 -5.37
CA VAL A 44 0.74 -3.47 -4.94
C VAL A 44 0.63 -3.73 -3.43
N SER A 45 0.34 -2.69 -2.63
CA SER A 45 0.04 -2.85 -1.20
C SER A 45 -1.28 -3.61 -0.98
N ASP A 46 -2.34 -3.25 -1.70
CA ASP A 46 -3.65 -3.91 -1.60
C ASP A 46 -3.60 -5.40 -1.96
N GLN A 47 -2.91 -5.75 -3.06
CA GLN A 47 -2.80 -7.15 -3.51
C GLN A 47 -1.98 -8.01 -2.54
N VAL A 48 -0.92 -7.44 -1.98
CA VAL A 48 -0.14 -8.07 -0.91
C VAL A 48 -1.02 -8.33 0.31
N ASN A 49 -1.75 -7.31 0.78
CA ASN A 49 -2.63 -7.42 1.93
C ASN A 49 -3.75 -8.45 1.71
N GLN A 50 -4.34 -8.47 0.50
CA GLN A 50 -5.37 -9.43 0.14
C GLN A 50 -4.85 -10.87 0.16
N LEU A 51 -3.65 -11.11 -0.38
CA LEU A 51 -3.02 -12.44 -0.31
C LEU A 51 -2.78 -12.88 1.15
N LEU A 52 -2.26 -11.98 1.98
CA LEU A 52 -1.95 -12.28 3.38
C LEU A 52 -3.20 -12.53 4.24
N ARG A 53 -4.33 -11.93 3.88
CA ARG A 53 -5.61 -12.11 4.58
C ARG A 53 -6.21 -13.50 4.33
N ILE A 54 -5.99 -14.07 3.15
CA ILE A 54 -6.50 -15.42 2.81
C ILE A 54 -5.56 -16.54 3.23
N MET A 55 -4.29 -16.24 3.50
CA MET A 55 -3.28 -17.18 3.96
C MET A 55 -3.39 -17.41 5.47
N GLY A 56 -3.80 -18.61 5.87
CA GLY A 56 -3.70 -19.08 7.26
C GLY A 56 -2.35 -19.75 7.57
N ASP A 57 -2.29 -20.50 8.68
CA ASP A 57 -1.04 -21.07 9.22
C ASP A 57 -0.49 -22.32 8.50
N ARG A 58 -1.19 -22.79 7.47
CA ARG A 58 -0.78 -23.93 6.64
C ARG A 58 -0.07 -23.49 5.37
N TYR A 59 0.57 -24.45 4.70
CA TYR A 59 1.10 -24.28 3.35
C TYR A 59 -0.03 -24.36 2.32
N TRP A 60 -0.04 -23.40 1.39
CA TRP A 60 -1.00 -23.27 0.31
C TRP A 60 -0.30 -23.44 -1.04
N SER A 61 -0.91 -24.21 -1.94
CA SER A 61 -0.50 -24.26 -3.34
C SER A 61 -0.91 -22.99 -4.07
N THR A 62 -0.26 -22.72 -5.21
CA THR A 62 -0.68 -21.62 -6.10
C THR A 62 -2.15 -21.73 -6.51
N GLN A 63 -2.64 -22.96 -6.76
CA GLN A 63 -4.00 -23.19 -7.21
C GLN A 63 -5.02 -22.82 -6.12
N GLU A 64 -4.82 -23.27 -4.88
CA GLU A 64 -5.73 -22.94 -3.77
C GLU A 64 -5.78 -21.42 -3.51
N LEU A 65 -4.64 -20.73 -3.62
CA LEU A 65 -4.58 -19.27 -3.45
C LEU A 65 -5.32 -18.55 -4.57
N MET A 66 -5.15 -19.00 -5.81
CA MET A 66 -5.85 -18.45 -6.97
C MET A 66 -7.37 -18.64 -6.89
N GLU A 67 -7.82 -19.84 -6.48
CA GLU A 67 -9.25 -20.14 -6.27
C GLU A 67 -9.84 -19.22 -5.20
N ARG A 68 -9.14 -19.00 -4.08
CA ARG A 68 -9.59 -18.09 -3.00
C ARG A 68 -9.65 -16.62 -3.40
N LEU A 69 -8.77 -16.19 -4.30
CA LEU A 69 -8.76 -14.82 -4.84
C LEU A 69 -9.67 -14.66 -6.07
N ALA A 70 -10.35 -15.73 -6.49
CA ALA A 70 -11.12 -15.77 -7.74
C ALA A 70 -10.29 -15.34 -8.98
N LEU A 71 -9.01 -15.72 -9.01
CA LEU A 71 -8.08 -15.39 -10.11
C LEU A 71 -7.89 -16.59 -11.04
N SER A 72 -8.02 -16.36 -12.34
CA SER A 72 -7.75 -17.39 -13.36
C SER A 72 -6.37 -17.27 -14.00
N HIS A 73 -5.76 -16.09 -13.99
CA HIS A 73 -4.52 -15.82 -14.71
C HIS A 73 -3.27 -15.98 -13.83
N ARG A 74 -2.58 -17.12 -13.98
CA ARG A 74 -1.42 -17.50 -13.16
C ARG A 74 -0.22 -16.55 -13.25
N PRO A 75 0.15 -16.00 -14.43
CA PRO A 75 1.22 -15.00 -14.51
C PRO A 75 0.92 -13.75 -13.67
N THR A 76 -0.31 -13.23 -13.75
CA THR A 76 -0.75 -12.05 -12.98
C THR A 76 -0.72 -12.31 -11.47
N PHE A 77 -1.16 -13.50 -11.04
CA PHE A 77 -1.04 -13.90 -9.64
C PHE A 77 0.42 -13.84 -9.16
N ARG A 78 1.36 -14.33 -9.98
CA ARG A 78 2.78 -14.30 -9.62
C ARG A 78 3.34 -12.89 -9.56
N THR A 79 3.08 -12.05 -10.55
CA THR A 79 3.65 -10.69 -10.60
C THR A 79 3.06 -9.75 -9.58
N ASN A 80 1.75 -9.83 -9.34
CA ASN A 80 1.03 -8.82 -8.56
C ASN A 80 0.80 -9.23 -7.10
N TYR A 81 0.78 -10.53 -6.79
CA TYR A 81 0.50 -11.02 -5.44
C TYR A 81 1.71 -11.74 -4.83
N LEU A 82 2.23 -12.76 -5.52
CA LEU A 82 3.23 -13.65 -4.93
C LEU A 82 4.65 -13.07 -4.92
N ASN A 83 5.13 -12.50 -6.04
CA ASN A 83 6.48 -11.95 -6.10
C ASN A 83 6.68 -10.76 -5.15
N PRO A 84 5.72 -9.82 -5.01
CA PRO A 84 5.84 -8.74 -4.04
C PRO A 84 5.89 -9.25 -2.59
N THR A 85 5.05 -10.22 -2.23
CA THR A 85 5.06 -10.81 -0.88
C THR A 85 6.34 -11.58 -0.55
N LEU A 86 6.88 -12.31 -1.52
CA LEU A 86 8.17 -12.99 -1.38
C LEU A 86 9.32 -11.99 -1.21
N LYS A 87 9.34 -10.90 -2.00
CA LYS A 87 10.37 -9.84 -1.89
C LYS A 87 10.30 -9.11 -0.55
N ALA A 88 9.08 -8.89 -0.04
CA ALA A 88 8.85 -8.27 1.26
C ALA A 88 9.11 -9.23 2.44
N GLY A 89 9.41 -10.51 2.19
CA GLY A 89 9.63 -11.50 3.24
C GLY A 89 8.36 -11.89 4.02
N LEU A 90 7.18 -11.51 3.55
CA LEU A 90 5.89 -11.76 4.21
C LEU A 90 5.36 -13.18 3.94
N VAL A 91 5.92 -13.85 2.95
CA VAL A 91 5.57 -15.22 2.54
C VAL A 91 6.86 -16.01 2.34
N VAL A 92 6.85 -17.28 2.75
CA VAL A 92 7.96 -18.22 2.60
C VAL A 92 7.59 -19.36 1.67
N MET A 93 8.61 -19.90 0.99
CA MET A 93 8.48 -21.09 0.12
C MET A 93 8.74 -22.36 0.92
N GLN A 94 7.96 -23.41 0.65
CA GLN A 94 8.20 -24.74 1.22
C GLN A 94 9.48 -25.38 0.65
N TYR A 95 9.74 -25.21 -0.65
CA TYR A 95 10.90 -25.77 -1.35
C TYR A 95 11.73 -24.66 -1.99
N PRO A 96 12.56 -23.93 -1.21
CA PRO A 96 13.36 -22.82 -1.73
C PRO A 96 14.43 -23.26 -2.73
N HIS A 97 14.97 -24.48 -2.60
CA HIS A 97 15.95 -25.05 -3.55
C HIS A 97 15.36 -25.41 -4.91
N SER A 98 14.03 -25.43 -5.05
CA SER A 98 13.35 -25.74 -6.31
C SER A 98 12.17 -24.79 -6.52
N PRO A 99 12.43 -23.50 -6.79
CA PRO A 99 11.40 -22.46 -6.85
C PRO A 99 10.42 -22.63 -8.02
N ARG A 100 10.81 -23.41 -9.04
CA ARG A 100 9.99 -23.77 -10.20
C ARG A 100 9.27 -25.11 -10.05
N SER A 101 9.39 -25.77 -8.90
CA SER A 101 8.74 -27.05 -8.65
C SER A 101 7.21 -26.93 -8.75
N PRO A 102 6.51 -27.87 -9.43
CA PRO A 102 5.05 -27.90 -9.44
C PRO A 102 4.48 -28.19 -8.05
N LYS A 103 5.26 -28.82 -7.17
CA LYS A 103 4.90 -29.10 -5.78
C LYS A 103 5.12 -27.91 -4.84
N GLN A 104 5.52 -26.75 -5.37
CA GLN A 104 5.81 -25.59 -4.55
C GLN A 104 4.58 -25.10 -3.81
N LYS A 105 4.75 -24.87 -2.50
CA LYS A 105 3.72 -24.29 -1.63
C LYS A 105 4.27 -23.08 -0.88
N TYR A 106 3.36 -22.25 -0.42
CA TYR A 106 3.65 -20.97 0.20
C TYR A 106 2.93 -20.86 1.53
N LYS A 107 3.59 -20.28 2.52
CA LYS A 107 3.01 -20.00 3.84
C LYS A 107 3.33 -18.56 4.22
N LYS A 108 2.42 -17.92 4.96
CA LYS A 108 2.67 -16.61 5.56
C LYS A 108 3.87 -16.69 6.51
N ALA A 109 4.86 -15.83 6.33
CA ALA A 109 5.94 -15.67 7.30
C ALA A 109 5.30 -15.13 8.58
N GLN A 110 5.46 -15.87 9.69
CA GLN A 110 5.04 -15.36 10.98
C GLN A 110 6.10 -14.35 11.43
N ALA A 111 5.66 -13.13 11.69
CA ALA A 111 6.45 -12.15 12.42
C ALA A 111 6.49 -12.53 13.90
#